data_AF-A0A6L5HIA4-F1
#
_entry.id   AF-A0A6L5HIA4-F1
#
_cell.length_a   1.000
_cell.length_b   1.000
_cell.length_c   1.000
_cell.angle_alpha   90.00
_cell.angle_beta   90.00
_cell.angle_gamma   90.00
#
_symmetry.space_group_name_H-M   'P 1'
#
loop_
_entity.id
_entity.type
_entity.pdbx_description
1 polymer ?
#
loop_
_entity_poly.entity_id
_entity_poly.type
_entity_poly.pdbx_seq_one_letter_code
_entity_poly.pdbx_strand_id
1 'polypeptide(L)'
;MKKFSFYMPPVAYVSKPAELIVFFLMGLALAGVAIFTWNAIVDIPPVPKRLVLRSAQVTQPLYISRGQVDLYLRVSSDDGDYKHRLEMVHKNVMHSNVRKGDSIWVALDAESSNPFVWGIYDDGLKLLVSRQQIEWGQRYINGGYYFMAFWFGLCVIGCLYFLVREVWNRYLYRGVVSGDRKS
;
A
#
# COMPACT_ATOMS: atom_id res chain seq x y z
N MET A 1 -0.71 -15.70 -53.65
CA MET A 1 -0.94 -15.35 -52.23
C MET A 1 0.41 -15.30 -51.51
N LYS A 2 0.82 -14.14 -50.96
CA LYS A 2 2.07 -14.04 -50.17
C LYS A 2 1.89 -14.87 -48.90
N LYS A 3 2.71 -15.90 -48.71
CA LYS A 3 2.82 -16.61 -47.43
C LYS A 3 3.39 -15.61 -46.42
N PHE A 4 2.54 -15.11 -45.52
CA PHE A 4 3.02 -14.40 -44.33
C PHE A 4 3.78 -15.42 -43.49
N SER A 5 5.10 -15.33 -43.52
CA SER A 5 5.99 -16.08 -42.64
C SER A 5 5.86 -15.50 -41.24
N PHE A 6 4.87 -15.98 -40.48
CA PHE A 6 4.83 -15.72 -39.05
C PHE A 6 5.97 -16.51 -38.42
N TYR A 7 6.95 -15.82 -37.83
CA TYR A 7 8.01 -16.47 -37.07
C TYR A 7 7.36 -17.22 -35.90
N MET A 8 7.39 -18.54 -35.98
CA MET A 8 6.95 -19.44 -34.92
C MET A 8 8.20 -19.81 -34.09
N PRO A 9 8.30 -19.37 -32.82
CA PRO A 9 9.45 -19.68 -31.98
C PRO A 9 9.47 -21.19 -31.68
N PRO A 10 10.58 -21.93 -31.85
CA PRO A 10 10.59 -23.40 -31.82
C PRO A 10 9.85 -23.99 -30.61
N VAL A 11 9.21 -25.16 -30.75
CA VAL A 11 8.34 -25.77 -29.71
C VAL A 11 9.04 -25.90 -28.33
N ALA A 12 10.37 -26.02 -28.31
CA ALA A 12 11.19 -26.02 -27.09
C ALA A 12 11.14 -24.70 -26.29
N TYR A 13 10.67 -23.60 -26.89
CA TYR A 13 10.49 -22.28 -26.28
C TYR A 13 9.06 -22.02 -25.79
N VAL A 14 8.14 -22.98 -25.94
CA VAL A 14 6.77 -22.89 -25.41
C VAL A 14 6.78 -23.40 -23.97
N SER A 15 6.31 -22.58 -23.03
CA SER A 15 6.32 -22.91 -21.60
C SER A 15 5.47 -24.15 -21.30
N LYS A 16 5.94 -24.97 -20.36
CA LYS A 16 5.18 -26.14 -19.88
C LYS A 16 3.94 -25.68 -19.12
N PRO A 17 2.85 -26.47 -19.09
CA PRO A 17 1.66 -26.16 -18.29
C PRO A 17 1.97 -25.88 -16.82
N ALA A 18 2.94 -26.60 -16.24
CA ALA A 18 3.40 -26.37 -14.87
C ALA A 18 4.02 -24.98 -14.68
N GLU A 19 4.83 -24.51 -15.64
CA GLU A 19 5.46 -23.18 -15.60
C GLU A 19 4.39 -22.08 -15.70
N LEU A 20 3.38 -22.26 -16.55
CA LEU A 20 2.24 -21.34 -16.67
C LEU A 20 1.43 -21.25 -15.37
N ILE A 21 1.19 -22.37 -14.68
CA ILE A 21 0.49 -22.39 -13.39
C ILE A 21 1.31 -21.63 -12.34
N VAL A 22 2.62 -21.85 -12.27
CA VAL A 22 3.50 -21.13 -11.34
C VAL A 22 3.49 -19.63 -11.63
N PHE A 23 3.58 -19.23 -12.91
CA PHE A 23 3.53 -17.83 -13.31
C PHE A 23 2.19 -17.16 -12.98
N PHE A 24 1.09 -17.89 -13.15
CA PHE A 24 -0.24 -17.43 -12.78
C PHE A 24 -0.39 -17.23 -11.26
N LEU A 25 0.07 -18.19 -10.46
CA LEU A 25 0.07 -18.06 -9.00
C LEU A 25 0.94 -16.90 -8.53
N MET A 26 2.10 -16.71 -9.15
CA MET A 26 2.97 -15.56 -8.87
C MET A 26 2.27 -14.23 -9.22
N GLY A 27 1.59 -14.15 -10.36
CA GLY A 27 0.80 -12.99 -10.74
C GLY A 27 -0.31 -12.67 -9.73
N LEU A 28 -1.02 -13.69 -9.23
CA LEU A 28 -2.03 -13.51 -8.18
C LEU A 28 -1.42 -13.01 -6.86
N ALA A 29 -0.28 -13.57 -6.45
CA ALA A 29 0.42 -13.13 -5.25
C ALA A 29 0.84 -11.65 -5.36
N LEU A 30 1.41 -11.26 -6.50
CA LEU A 30 1.80 -9.87 -6.78
C LEU A 30 0.59 -8.93 -6.80
N ALA A 31 -0.53 -9.36 -7.37
CA ALA A 31 -1.78 -8.60 -7.35
C ALA A 31 -2.30 -8.40 -5.92
N GLY A 32 -2.23 -9.45 -5.08
CA GLY A 32 -2.56 -9.35 -3.67
C GLY A 32 -1.70 -8.31 -2.94
N VAL A 33 -0.39 -8.30 -3.19
CA VAL A 33 0.53 -7.30 -2.62
C VAL A 33 0.22 -5.89 -3.13
N ALA A 34 -0.09 -5.72 -4.41
CA ALA A 34 -0.47 -4.44 -5.00
C ALA A 34 -1.74 -3.87 -4.34
N ILE A 35 -2.77 -4.71 -4.16
CA ILE A 35 -4.02 -4.30 -3.49
C ILE A 35 -3.76 -3.97 -2.03
N PHE A 36 -2.98 -4.79 -1.33
CA PHE A 36 -2.63 -4.55 0.07
C PHE A 36 -1.88 -3.22 0.26
N THR A 37 -0.90 -2.95 -0.60
CA THR A 37 -0.14 -1.69 -0.56
C THR A 37 -1.00 -0.48 -0.93
N TRP A 38 -1.94 -0.63 -1.86
CA TRP A 38 -2.90 0.40 -2.21
C TRP A 38 -3.82 0.75 -1.03
N ASN A 39 -4.33 -0.26 -0.33
CA ASN A 39 -5.22 -0.08 0.83
C ASN A 39 -4.50 0.49 2.07
N ALA A 40 -3.17 0.48 2.11
CA ALA A 40 -2.38 1.07 3.19
C ALA A 40 -2.20 2.60 3.03
N ILE A 41 -2.62 3.18 1.90
CA ILE A 41 -2.50 4.60 1.63
C ILE A 41 -3.52 5.37 2.49
N VAL A 42 -3.05 6.35 3.26
CA VAL A 42 -3.91 7.19 4.10
C VAL A 42 -4.26 8.47 3.34
N ASP A 43 -5.55 8.76 3.18
CA ASP A 43 -5.98 10.04 2.62
C ASP A 43 -5.67 11.18 3.57
N ILE A 44 -4.89 12.15 3.09
CA ILE A 44 -4.54 13.36 3.84
C ILE A 44 -5.56 14.44 3.49
N PRO A 45 -6.48 14.81 4.42
CA PRO A 45 -7.47 15.84 4.16
C PRO A 45 -6.83 17.23 3.97
N PRO A 46 -7.53 18.19 3.34
CA PRO A 46 -7.07 19.57 3.24
C PRO A 46 -6.98 20.21 4.63
N VAL A 47 -6.28 21.34 4.71
CA VAL A 47 -6.11 22.09 5.94
C VAL A 47 -7.47 22.43 6.59
N PRO A 48 -7.72 21.99 7.84
CA PRO A 48 -8.98 22.27 8.51
C PRO A 48 -9.08 23.74 8.89
N LYS A 49 -10.30 24.28 8.82
CA LYS A 49 -10.58 25.66 9.26
C LYS A 49 -10.62 25.77 10.77
N ARG A 50 -10.96 24.67 11.47
CA ARG A 50 -11.08 24.60 12.92
C ARG A 50 -10.48 23.29 13.41
N LEU A 51 -9.63 23.39 14.42
CA LEU A 51 -9.04 22.24 15.11
C LEU A 51 -9.66 22.12 16.49
N VAL A 52 -10.00 20.89 16.88
CA VAL A 52 -10.45 20.56 18.24
C VAL A 52 -9.37 19.70 18.90
N LEU A 53 -9.04 20.05 20.13
CA LEU A 53 -8.16 19.25 20.98
C LEU A 53 -9.00 18.19 21.68
N ARG A 54 -8.61 16.93 21.49
CA ARG A 54 -9.21 15.78 22.17
C ARG A 54 -8.16 15.06 23.00
N SER A 55 -8.57 14.58 24.16
CA SER A 55 -7.73 13.70 24.97
C SER A 55 -7.57 12.36 24.29
N ALA A 56 -6.36 11.83 24.30
CA ALA A 56 -6.07 10.51 23.77
C ALA A 56 -5.12 9.77 24.72
N GLN A 57 -5.36 8.47 24.90
CA GLN A 57 -4.49 7.62 25.71
C GLN A 57 -3.63 6.73 24.83
N VAL A 58 -2.35 6.62 25.16
CA VAL A 58 -1.41 5.74 24.47
C VAL A 58 -1.67 4.29 24.90
N THR A 59 -2.19 3.48 23.99
CA THR A 59 -2.63 2.11 24.28
C THR A 59 -1.53 1.06 24.16
N GLN A 60 -0.50 1.32 23.35
CA GLN A 60 0.62 0.41 23.12
C GLN A 60 1.95 1.17 23.25
N PRO A 61 3.03 0.50 23.67
CA PRO A 61 4.36 1.10 23.60
C PRO A 61 4.69 1.47 22.16
N LEU A 62 5.44 2.55 21.96
CA LEU A 62 5.95 2.98 20.66
C LEU A 62 6.61 1.79 19.96
N TYR A 63 6.03 1.35 18.84
CA TYR A 63 6.65 0.33 18.02
C TYR A 63 7.58 1.01 17.04
N ILE A 64 8.88 0.75 17.19
CA ILE A 64 9.93 1.34 16.37
C ILE A 64 10.37 0.30 15.36
N SER A 65 10.05 0.52 14.09
CA SER A 65 10.54 -0.28 12.96
C SER A 65 11.50 0.57 12.11
N ARG A 66 12.31 -0.05 11.24
CA ARG A 66 13.41 0.61 10.50
C ARG A 66 12.93 1.85 9.70
N GLY A 67 12.93 3.01 10.36
CA GLY A 67 12.55 4.33 9.80
C GLY A 67 11.14 4.82 10.14
N GLN A 68 10.27 3.97 10.71
CA GLN A 68 8.88 4.29 11.03
C GLN A 68 8.57 4.01 12.50
N VAL A 69 7.66 4.81 13.07
CA VAL A 69 7.19 4.69 14.44
C VAL A 69 5.68 4.65 14.42
N ASP A 70 5.11 3.57 14.96
CA ASP A 70 3.67 3.41 15.09
C ASP A 70 3.23 3.81 16.50
N LEU A 71 2.27 4.73 16.55
CA LEU A 71 1.64 5.18 17.78
C LEU A 71 0.17 4.75 17.78
N TYR A 72 -0.20 3.94 18.77
CA TYR A 72 -1.57 3.46 18.94
C TYR A 72 -2.28 4.24 20.03
N LEU A 73 -3.27 5.02 19.63
CA LEU A 73 -4.00 5.94 20.46
C LEU A 73 -5.44 5.46 20.64
N ARG A 74 -6.00 5.67 21.84
CA ARG A 74 -7.43 5.67 22.06
C ARG A 74 -7.85 7.12 22.21
N VAL A 75 -8.56 7.65 21.23
CA VAL A 75 -9.00 9.05 21.24
C VAL A 75 -10.43 9.10 21.77
N SER A 76 -10.67 9.97 22.76
CA SER A 76 -12.01 10.20 23.28
C SER A 76 -12.76 11.19 22.40
N SER A 77 -13.88 10.73 21.84
CA SER A 77 -14.83 11.55 21.07
C SER A 77 -16.15 11.72 21.82
N ASP A 78 -16.96 12.68 21.39
CA ASP A 78 -18.31 12.91 21.94
C ASP A 78 -19.21 11.68 21.78
N ASP A 79 -18.99 10.89 20.72
CA ASP A 79 -19.71 9.64 20.42
C ASP A 79 -19.04 8.37 21.00
N GLY A 80 -17.97 8.54 21.79
CA GLY A 80 -17.23 7.46 22.43
C GLY A 80 -15.76 7.34 22.00
N ASP A 81 -15.05 6.44 22.67
CA ASP A 81 -13.62 6.22 22.42
C ASP A 81 -13.39 5.37 21.16
N TYR A 82 -12.50 5.80 20.27
CA TYR A 82 -12.06 5.00 19.12
C TYR A 82 -10.55 4.76 19.13
N LYS A 83 -10.13 3.63 18.55
CA LYS A 83 -8.71 3.30 18.38
C LYS A 83 -8.22 3.92 17.08
N HIS A 84 -7.09 4.63 17.17
CA HIS A 84 -6.42 5.24 16.04
C HIS A 84 -4.96 4.78 16.01
N ARG A 85 -4.48 4.38 14.83
CA ARG A 85 -3.07 4.10 14.60
C ARG A 85 -2.52 5.26 13.78
N LEU A 86 -1.47 5.88 14.31
CA LEU A 86 -0.76 6.95 13.63
C LEU A 86 0.64 6.46 13.28
N GLU A 87 0.96 6.47 11.98
CA GLU A 87 2.28 6.15 11.50
C GLU A 87 3.09 7.45 11.38
N MET A 88 4.29 7.44 11.95
CA MET A 88 5.20 8.60 11.93
C MET A 88 6.59 8.21 11.45
N VAL A 89 7.34 9.19 10.96
CA VAL A 89 8.76 9.02 10.65
C VAL A 89 9.59 9.08 11.92
N HIS A 90 10.48 8.11 12.11
CA HIS A 90 11.30 7.93 13.32
C HIS A 90 12.00 9.20 13.82
N LYS A 91 12.50 10.05 12.92
CA LYS A 91 13.21 11.28 13.28
C LYS A 91 12.35 12.28 14.06
N ASN A 92 11.03 12.24 13.89
CA ASN A 92 10.10 13.17 14.52
C ASN A 92 9.70 12.74 15.95
N VAL A 93 9.89 11.45 16.30
CA VAL A 93 9.40 10.85 17.56
C VAL A 93 10.54 10.49 18.52
N MET A 94 11.79 10.49 18.04
CA MET A 94 12.95 10.07 18.83
C MET A 94 13.19 10.88 20.12
N HIS A 95 12.59 12.08 20.23
CA HIS A 95 12.70 12.98 21.38
C HIS A 95 11.43 13.02 22.25
N SER A 96 10.33 12.38 21.83
CA SER A 96 9.10 12.33 22.60
C SER A 96 9.16 11.12 23.54
N ASN A 97 9.28 11.35 24.85
CA ASN A 97 9.30 10.31 25.88
C ASN A 97 7.89 9.76 26.17
N VAL A 98 7.17 9.36 25.11
CA VAL A 98 5.78 8.89 25.19
C VAL A 98 5.76 7.42 25.58
N ARG A 99 5.14 7.09 26.72
CA ARG A 99 5.05 5.75 27.26
C ARG A 99 3.62 5.22 27.15
N LYS A 100 3.48 3.90 27.23
CA LYS A 100 2.17 3.25 27.32
C LYS A 100 1.45 3.75 28.58
N GLY A 101 0.19 4.17 28.42
CA GLY A 101 -0.64 4.70 29.49
C GLY A 101 -0.61 6.21 29.62
N ASP A 102 0.31 6.89 28.95
CA ASP A 102 0.39 8.36 28.98
C ASP A 102 -0.88 8.96 28.36
N SER A 103 -1.34 10.05 28.98
CA SER A 103 -2.39 10.92 28.46
C SER A 103 -1.74 11.97 27.59
N ILE A 104 -2.18 12.06 26.33
CA ILE A 104 -1.72 13.05 25.36
C ILE A 104 -2.94 13.77 24.77
N TRP A 105 -2.70 14.92 24.16
CA TRP A 105 -3.74 15.65 23.44
C TRP A 105 -3.49 15.58 21.94
N VAL A 106 -4.54 15.28 21.18
CA VAL A 106 -4.51 15.25 19.72
C VAL A 106 -5.34 16.37 19.14
N ALA A 107 -4.78 17.08 18.15
CA ALA A 107 -5.54 18.05 17.37
C ALA A 107 -6.19 17.33 16.19
N LEU A 108 -7.52 17.40 16.11
CA LEU A 108 -8.35 16.82 15.05
C LEU A 108 -9.14 17.90 14.34
N ASP A 109 -9.58 17.61 13.12
CA ASP A 109 -10.52 18.47 12.42
C ASP A 109 -11.90 18.42 13.10
N ALA A 110 -12.47 19.59 13.37
CA ALA A 110 -13.78 19.72 14.01
C ALA A 110 -14.93 19.29 13.10
N GLU A 111 -14.75 19.43 11.78
CA GLU A 111 -15.83 19.33 10.78
C GLU A 111 -15.72 18.05 9.94
N SER A 112 -14.60 17.32 10.05
CA SER A 112 -14.36 16.12 9.26
C SER A 112 -14.78 14.86 9.99
N SER A 113 -15.45 13.96 9.26
CA SER A 113 -15.68 12.59 9.68
C SER A 113 -14.41 11.74 9.66
N ASN A 114 -13.30 12.24 9.10
CA ASN A 114 -12.03 11.54 9.04
C ASN A 114 -11.18 11.89 10.29
N PRO A 115 -10.79 10.91 11.12
CA PRO A 115 -10.03 11.12 12.34
C PRO A 115 -8.53 11.39 12.08
N PHE A 116 -8.19 12.16 11.04
CA PHE A 116 -6.82 12.49 10.72
C PHE A 116 -6.22 13.43 11.79
N VAL A 117 -5.10 13.00 12.39
CA VAL A 117 -4.41 13.75 13.44
C VAL A 117 -3.54 14.85 12.84
N TRP A 118 -3.81 16.09 13.22
CA TRP A 118 -3.08 17.27 12.76
C TRP A 118 -1.98 17.73 13.73
N GLY A 119 -1.91 17.19 14.93
CA GLY A 119 -0.86 17.54 15.89
C GLY A 119 -0.99 16.75 17.16
N ILE A 120 0.14 16.53 17.84
CA ILE A 120 0.18 15.83 19.12
C ILE A 120 0.87 16.71 20.15
N TYR A 121 0.27 16.78 21.33
CA TYR A 121 0.69 17.57 22.46
C TYR A 121 0.77 16.68 23.70
N ASP A 122 1.67 17.02 24.60
CA ASP A 122 1.79 16.40 25.92
C ASP A 122 0.64 16.84 26.85
N ASP A 123 0.54 16.23 28.03
CA ASP A 123 -0.48 16.56 29.04
C ASP A 123 -0.43 18.04 29.46
N GLY A 124 0.76 18.64 29.46
CA GLY A 124 0.97 20.08 29.66
C GLY A 124 0.71 20.97 28.44
N LEU A 125 0.02 20.48 27.41
CA LEU A 125 -0.26 21.16 26.12
C LEU A 125 1.00 21.62 25.36
N LYS A 126 2.15 21.04 25.65
CA LYS A 126 3.38 21.28 24.90
C LYS A 126 3.37 20.46 23.61
N LEU A 127 3.64 21.11 22.48
CA LEU A 127 3.68 20.45 21.18
C LEU A 127 4.78 19.37 21.15
N LEU A 128 4.39 18.12 20.96
CA LEU A 128 5.30 16.98 20.80
C LEU A 128 5.64 16.75 19.33
N VAL A 129 4.63 16.77 18.45
CA VAL A 129 4.82 16.55 17.02
C VAL A 129 4.03 17.60 16.25
N SER A 130 4.74 18.32 15.37
CA SER A 130 4.13 19.39 14.60
C SER A 130 3.25 18.85 13.48
N ARG A 131 2.24 19.64 13.13
CA ARG A 131 1.37 19.41 12.00
C ARG A 131 2.12 19.12 10.69
N GLN A 132 3.09 19.96 10.39
CA GLN A 132 3.88 19.84 9.17
C GLN A 132 4.70 18.55 9.18
N GLN A 133 5.23 18.13 10.33
CA GLN A 133 5.94 16.86 10.46
C GLN A 133 5.05 15.64 10.20
N ILE A 134 3.80 15.66 10.68
CA ILE A 134 2.84 14.57 10.43
C ILE A 134 2.46 14.53 8.94
N GLU A 135 2.10 15.67 8.36
CA GLU A 135 1.73 15.78 6.95
C GLU A 135 2.87 15.32 6.02
N TRP A 136 4.09 15.79 6.27
CA TRP A 136 5.27 15.38 5.50
C TRP A 136 5.59 13.90 5.69
N GLY A 137 5.48 13.40 6.92
CA GLY A 137 5.68 11.97 7.21
C GLY A 137 4.69 11.10 6.44
N GLN A 138 3.40 11.43 6.51
CA GLN A 138 2.36 10.68 5.82
C GLN A 138 2.51 10.77 4.30
N ARG A 139 2.85 11.94 3.75
CA ARG A 139 3.13 12.10 2.31
C ARG A 139 4.30 11.23 1.85
N TYR A 140 5.36 11.18 2.65
CA TYR A 140 6.53 10.35 2.33
C TYR A 140 6.17 8.86 2.34
N ILE A 141 5.45 8.41 3.36
CA ILE A 141 4.99 7.02 3.49
C ILE A 141 4.04 6.65 2.34
N ASN A 142 3.03 7.48 2.07
CA ASN A 142 2.13 7.30 0.94
C ASN A 142 2.88 7.27 -0.39
N GLY A 143 3.88 8.14 -0.58
CA GLY A 143 4.74 8.12 -1.76
C GLY A 143 5.44 6.78 -1.97
N GLY A 144 5.92 6.17 -0.89
CA GLY A 144 6.46 4.80 -0.89
C GLY A 144 5.42 3.75 -1.29
N TYR A 145 4.20 3.83 -0.74
CA TYR A 145 3.11 2.92 -1.11
C TYR A 145 2.68 3.08 -2.56
N TYR A 146 2.54 4.30 -3.07
CA TYR A 146 2.26 4.56 -4.49
C TYR A 146 3.33 3.98 -5.41
N PHE A 147 4.60 4.20 -5.06
CA PHE A 147 5.73 3.65 -5.82
C PHE A 147 5.67 2.12 -5.86
N MET A 148 5.49 1.48 -4.70
CA MET A 148 5.39 0.02 -4.60
C MET A 148 4.19 -0.51 -5.40
N ALA A 149 3.00 0.06 -5.20
CA ALA A 149 1.78 -0.37 -5.88
C ALA A 149 1.92 -0.26 -7.41
N PHE A 150 2.56 0.81 -7.90
CA PHE A 150 2.85 0.99 -9.32
C PHE A 150 3.76 -0.12 -9.86
N TRP A 151 4.87 -0.43 -9.19
CA TRP A 151 5.81 -1.47 -9.63
C TRP A 151 5.20 -2.87 -9.56
N PHE A 152 4.48 -3.20 -8.48
CA PHE A 152 3.77 -4.46 -8.40
C PHE A 152 2.69 -4.57 -9.49
N GLY A 153 1.97 -3.49 -9.78
CA GLY A 153 1.03 -3.41 -10.90
C GLY A 153 1.68 -3.72 -12.25
N LEU A 154 2.85 -3.13 -12.53
CA LEU A 154 3.62 -3.43 -13.75
C LEU A 154 4.03 -4.90 -13.83
N CYS A 155 4.47 -5.50 -12.71
CA CYS A 155 4.81 -6.93 -12.68
C CYS A 155 3.60 -7.83 -12.96
N VAL A 156 2.43 -7.50 -12.43
CA VAL A 156 1.17 -8.22 -12.70
C VAL A 156 0.81 -8.12 -14.18
N ILE A 157 0.87 -6.93 -14.77
CA ILE A 157 0.63 -6.73 -16.21
C ILE A 157 1.61 -7.55 -17.04
N GLY A 158 2.90 -7.56 -16.68
CA GLY A 158 3.91 -8.40 -17.32
C GLY A 158 3.58 -9.90 -17.25
N CYS A 159 3.08 -10.36 -16.10
CA CYS A 159 2.63 -11.75 -15.93
C CYS A 159 1.45 -12.09 -16.84
N LEU A 160 0.44 -11.23 -16.88
CA LEU A 160 -0.72 -11.42 -17.76
C LEU A 160 -0.32 -11.40 -19.23
N TYR A 161 0.54 -10.47 -19.64
CA TYR A 161 1.05 -10.41 -21.01
C TYR A 161 1.75 -11.71 -21.42
N PHE A 162 2.62 -12.24 -20.55
CA PHE A 162 3.32 -13.49 -20.82
C PHE A 162 2.35 -14.67 -20.95
N LEU A 163 1.37 -14.78 -20.05
CA LEU A 163 0.34 -15.81 -20.11
C LEU A 163 -0.48 -15.75 -21.41
N VAL A 164 -0.95 -14.56 -21.79
CA VAL A 164 -1.73 -14.36 -23.02
C VAL A 164 -0.89 -14.73 -24.25
N ARG A 165 0.36 -14.29 -24.30
CA ARG A 165 1.30 -14.60 -25.39
C ARG A 165 1.53 -16.11 -25.52
N GLU A 166 1.76 -16.81 -24.42
CA GLU A 166 1.99 -18.26 -24.43
C GLU A 166 0.74 -19.06 -24.84
N VAL A 167 -0.44 -18.67 -24.36
CA VAL A 167 -1.72 -19.27 -24.79
C VAL A 167 -1.94 -19.07 -26.28
N TRP A 168 -1.68 -17.86 -26.79
CA TRP A 168 -1.79 -17.53 -28.21
C TRP A 168 -0.81 -18.34 -29.07
N ASN A 169 0.46 -18.42 -28.66
CA ASN A 169 1.49 -19.23 -29.32
C ASN A 169 1.05 -20.70 -29.41
N ARG A 170 0.55 -21.27 -28.30
CA ARG A 170 0.07 -22.65 -28.25
C ARG A 170 -1.16 -22.89 -29.15
N TYR A 171 -2.07 -21.92 -29.24
CA TYR A 171 -3.22 -22.00 -30.15
C TYR A 171 -2.78 -22.07 -31.62
N LEU A 172 -1.88 -21.17 -32.04
CA LEU A 172 -1.33 -21.15 -33.39
C LEU A 172 -0.62 -22.47 -33.73
N TYR A 173 0.17 -23.01 -32.81
CA TYR A 173 0.85 -24.30 -32.99
C TYR A 173 -0.11 -25.47 -33.20
N ARG A 174 -1.22 -25.55 -32.44
CA ARG A 174 -2.25 -26.57 -32.66
C ARG A 174 -2.94 -26.42 -34.02
N GLY A 175 -3.13 -25.18 -34.48
CA GLY A 175 -3.70 -24.89 -35.80
C GLY A 175 -2.82 -25.40 -36.94
N VAL A 176 -1.51 -25.19 -36.87
CA VAL A 176 -0.56 -25.67 -37.91
C VAL A 176 -0.45 -27.19 -37.94
N VAL A 177 -0.31 -27.85 -36.77
CA VAL A 177 -0.21 -29.33 -36.70
C VAL A 177 -1.50 -30.02 -37.18
N SER A 178 -2.66 -29.42 -36.95
CA SER A 178 -3.94 -29.95 -37.44
C SER A 178 -4.19 -29.70 -38.92
N GLY A 179 -3.56 -28.67 -39.50
CA GLY A 179 -3.55 -28.42 -40.95
C GLY A 179 -2.69 -29.43 -41.71
N ASP A 180 -1.51 -29.76 -41.18
CA ASP A 180 -0.60 -30.75 -41.80
C ASP A 180 -1.16 -32.18 -41.80
N ARG A 181 -2.00 -32.55 -40.81
CA ARG A 181 -2.66 -33.86 -40.77
C ARG A 181 -3.84 -34.01 -41.75
N LYS A 182 -4.28 -32.92 -42.39
CA LYS A 182 -5.41 -32.91 -43.33
C LYS A 182 -4.96 -32.75 -44.79
N SER A 183 -3.65 -32.64 -45.04
CA SER A 183 -3.01 -32.70 -46.36
C SER A 183 -2.52 -34.11 -46.65
#